data_AF-A0AAN7YQT1-F1
#
_entry.id   AF-A0AAN7YQT1-F1
#
_cell.length_a   1.000
_cell.length_b   1.000
_cell.length_c   1.000
_cell.angle_alpha   90.00
_cell.angle_beta   90.00
_cell.angle_gamma   90.00
#
_symmetry.space_group_name_H-M   'P 1'
#
loop_
_entity.id
_entity.type
_entity.pdbx_description
1 polymer ?
#
loop_
_entity_poly.entity_id
_entity_poly.type
_entity_poly.pdbx_seq_one_letter_code
_entity_poly.pdbx_strand_id
1 'polypeptide(L)'
;MSKLLLIIFLSISLLLCLPSAKSQTLSSTITLTVDFGSTISYINNECGGILISGDTTVYPPCTSYKDAGNRARQYINGNIPIPDNNALVINVINTQSSQSISGESAQLGNLFGFCDIRVLVETTTSPVIINGASATSHFVSLEEPDQPNTSYTCSARKLLLVRYINFVNWGNQTIFYVNVNQIDITPKFQLVYFLYVSTSGSNSIVNVQPKNSNYEYGYLQFTISSGTFTNISSSLTLAPFNFIATKTSFVTDKFLNSILNNSPLIYSKVGHLDLGYFSLINNVIMNNDLPIVKTLNLGNNYNFNFINVTNSVFSKFLHSENSQINPQDVSQPFNFYNFLINNNTIISNINDPSDSVLSLQNFEGDSYTLSFSNVASNGNQVLGDKPFIWNKNLNTNLLLCEIPDSFSIGIKTENSNNIIFSTLIDSIIPFAGNNSFFDYSMYPLTNSNNFNYCEVCQIIVDGQIVYNTF
;
A
#
# COMPACT_ATOMS: atom_id res chain seq x y z
N MET A 1 3.71 -9.07 -81.45
CA MET A 1 3.19 -9.90 -80.33
C MET A 1 4.25 -10.25 -79.27
N SER A 2 5.48 -9.72 -79.30
CA SER A 2 6.54 -10.10 -78.33
C SER A 2 6.86 -9.09 -77.22
N LYS A 3 6.46 -7.81 -77.34
CA LYS A 3 6.73 -6.80 -76.30
C LYS A 3 5.74 -6.85 -75.11
N LEU A 4 4.50 -7.29 -75.34
CA LEU A 4 3.49 -7.40 -74.29
C LEU A 4 3.75 -8.58 -73.34
N LEU A 5 4.24 -9.71 -73.88
CA LEU A 5 4.59 -10.88 -73.08
C LEU A 5 5.78 -10.63 -72.15
N LEU A 6 6.77 -9.84 -72.60
CA LEU A 6 7.96 -9.51 -71.82
C LEU A 6 7.62 -8.61 -70.62
N ILE A 7 6.71 -7.65 -70.78
CA ILE A 7 6.26 -6.76 -69.70
C ILE A 7 5.44 -7.53 -68.66
N ILE A 8 4.60 -8.47 -69.09
CA ILE A 8 3.82 -9.35 -68.19
C ILE A 8 4.76 -10.29 -67.41
N PHE A 9 5.79 -10.86 -68.05
CA PHE A 9 6.76 -11.70 -67.35
C PHE A 9 7.65 -10.91 -66.37
N LEU A 10 8.00 -9.66 -66.68
CA LEU A 10 8.79 -8.82 -65.77
C LEU A 10 7.97 -8.36 -64.56
N SER A 11 6.67 -8.10 -64.73
CA SER A 11 5.79 -7.68 -63.63
C SER A 11 5.39 -8.85 -62.72
N ILE A 12 5.22 -10.06 -63.26
CA ILE A 12 5.00 -11.27 -62.45
C ILE A 12 6.26 -11.67 -61.69
N SER A 13 7.45 -11.53 -62.28
CA SER A 13 8.72 -11.82 -61.58
C SER A 13 9.07 -10.77 -60.53
N LEU A 14 8.70 -9.49 -60.71
CA LEU A 14 8.83 -8.47 -59.66
C LEU A 14 7.86 -8.68 -58.48
N LEU A 15 6.64 -9.21 -58.72
CA LEU A 15 5.70 -9.57 -57.65
C LEU A 15 6.12 -10.84 -56.89
N LEU A 16 6.84 -11.77 -57.51
CA LEU A 16 7.34 -13.00 -56.89
C LEU A 16 8.67 -12.84 -56.15
N CYS A 17 9.33 -11.67 -56.28
CA CYS A 17 10.59 -11.34 -55.61
C CYS A 17 10.44 -10.32 -54.47
N LEU A 18 9.23 -10.03 -54.00
CA LEU A 18 9.09 -9.48 -52.65
C LEU A 18 9.36 -10.63 -51.69
N PRO A 19 10.46 -10.62 -50.91
CA PRO A 19 10.55 -11.53 -49.77
C PRO A 19 9.28 -11.29 -48.98
N SER A 20 8.47 -12.34 -48.78
CA SER A 20 7.41 -12.30 -47.79
C SER A 20 8.11 -11.90 -46.50
N ALA A 21 8.01 -10.63 -46.10
CA ALA A 21 8.44 -10.20 -44.80
C ALA A 21 7.55 -11.01 -43.86
N LYS A 22 8.07 -12.12 -43.35
CA LYS A 22 7.44 -12.82 -42.24
C LYS A 22 7.30 -11.72 -41.21
N SER A 23 6.07 -11.28 -40.97
CA SER A 23 5.75 -10.40 -39.86
C SER A 23 6.28 -11.13 -38.63
N GLN A 24 7.42 -10.68 -38.13
CA GLN A 24 7.99 -11.22 -36.92
C GLN A 24 7.16 -10.65 -35.78
N THR A 25 6.24 -11.47 -35.27
CA THR A 25 5.54 -11.17 -34.04
C THR A 25 6.37 -11.71 -32.88
N LEU A 26 6.71 -10.82 -31.93
CA LEU A 26 7.29 -11.21 -30.65
C LEU A 26 6.36 -12.21 -29.94
N SER A 27 6.92 -13.07 -29.10
CA SER A 27 6.13 -13.91 -28.20
C SER A 27 5.26 -13.03 -27.30
N SER A 28 4.00 -13.41 -27.07
CA SER A 28 3.11 -12.77 -26.09
C SER A 28 3.54 -12.99 -24.65
N THR A 29 4.44 -13.95 -24.41
CA THR A 29 4.99 -14.22 -23.07
C THR A 29 6.49 -14.47 -23.16
N ILE A 30 7.24 -13.76 -22.34
CA ILE A 30 8.67 -13.96 -22.14
C ILE A 30 8.85 -14.65 -20.80
N THR A 31 9.61 -15.73 -20.79
CA THR A 31 10.00 -16.41 -19.55
C THR A 31 11.51 -16.30 -19.41
N LEU A 32 11.96 -15.63 -18.35
CA LEU A 32 13.36 -15.51 -17.98
C LEU A 32 13.61 -16.37 -16.74
N THR A 33 14.55 -17.30 -16.85
CA THR A 33 15.01 -18.07 -15.70
C THR A 33 16.23 -17.38 -15.11
N VAL A 34 16.20 -17.06 -13.81
CA VAL A 34 17.36 -16.57 -13.05
C VAL A 34 17.94 -17.73 -12.27
N ASP A 35 19.20 -18.07 -12.55
CA ASP A 35 19.97 -19.10 -11.85
C ASP A 35 21.32 -18.52 -11.42
N PHE A 36 21.41 -18.17 -10.14
CA PHE A 36 22.61 -17.61 -9.53
C PHE A 36 23.75 -18.63 -9.36
N GLY A 37 23.46 -19.93 -9.50
CA GLY A 37 24.45 -21.00 -9.45
C GLY A 37 25.03 -21.38 -10.81
N SER A 38 24.53 -20.79 -11.91
CA SER A 38 24.94 -21.17 -13.25
C SER A 38 26.38 -20.77 -13.55
N THR A 39 27.17 -21.72 -14.06
CA THR A 39 28.54 -21.50 -14.56
C THR A 39 28.62 -21.47 -16.10
N ILE A 40 27.46 -21.54 -16.77
CA ILE A 40 27.37 -21.59 -18.22
C ILE A 40 27.83 -20.23 -18.78
N SER A 41 28.88 -20.26 -19.60
CA SER A 41 29.40 -19.06 -20.27
C SER A 41 28.52 -18.68 -21.46
N TYR A 42 28.16 -17.40 -21.56
CA TYR A 42 27.34 -16.88 -22.64
C TYR A 42 28.10 -16.95 -23.99
N ILE A 43 27.44 -17.44 -25.04
CA ILE A 43 28.00 -17.34 -26.40
C ILE A 43 27.90 -15.89 -26.94
N ASN A 44 26.91 -15.11 -26.46
CA ASN A 44 26.60 -13.74 -26.93
C ASN A 44 26.35 -12.71 -25.80
N ASN A 45 26.81 -12.94 -24.56
CA ASN A 45 26.56 -12.09 -23.38
C ASN A 45 25.07 -11.87 -23.00
N GLU A 46 24.13 -12.67 -23.50
CA GLU A 46 22.70 -12.50 -23.24
C GLU A 46 22.06 -13.74 -22.61
N CYS A 47 21.25 -13.53 -21.58
CA CYS A 47 20.43 -14.55 -20.94
C CYS A 47 18.97 -14.56 -21.44
N GLY A 48 18.30 -15.70 -21.35
CA GLY A 48 16.85 -15.86 -21.59
C GLY A 48 16.38 -15.81 -23.07
N GLY A 49 15.51 -16.76 -23.43
CA GLY A 49 14.77 -16.83 -24.72
C GLY A 49 13.34 -16.30 -24.57
N ILE A 50 12.48 -16.12 -25.57
CA ILE A 50 12.47 -16.26 -27.03
C ILE A 50 12.02 -14.88 -27.55
N LEU A 51 12.78 -14.22 -28.44
CA LEU A 51 12.38 -12.91 -28.98
C LEU A 51 11.45 -13.04 -30.20
N ILE A 52 11.29 -14.22 -30.79
CA ILE A 52 10.56 -14.36 -32.06
C ILE A 52 9.72 -15.64 -32.02
N SER A 53 8.42 -15.57 -32.34
CA SER A 53 7.59 -16.77 -32.40
C SER A 53 8.17 -17.78 -33.39
N GLY A 54 8.50 -18.99 -32.91
CA GLY A 54 9.08 -20.06 -33.73
C GLY A 54 10.61 -20.20 -33.67
N ASP A 55 11.31 -19.36 -32.88
CA ASP A 55 12.71 -19.59 -32.55
C ASP A 55 12.84 -20.66 -31.45
N THR A 56 13.58 -21.73 -31.73
CA THR A 56 13.84 -22.86 -30.82
C THR A 56 15.18 -22.75 -30.11
N THR A 57 15.88 -21.61 -30.24
CA THR A 57 17.19 -21.41 -29.62
C THR A 57 17.07 -21.42 -28.10
N VAL A 58 17.80 -22.33 -27.46
CA VAL A 58 17.89 -22.41 -25.99
C VAL A 58 18.93 -21.39 -25.52
N TYR A 59 18.47 -20.36 -24.82
CA TYR A 59 19.33 -19.36 -24.21
C TYR A 59 19.73 -19.78 -22.80
N PRO A 60 20.94 -19.41 -22.33
CA PRO A 60 21.35 -19.67 -20.96
C PRO A 60 20.49 -18.88 -19.95
N PRO A 61 20.40 -19.34 -18.68
CA PRO A 61 19.71 -18.61 -17.64
C PRO A 61 20.42 -17.29 -17.30
N CYS A 62 19.68 -16.34 -16.72
CA CYS A 62 20.21 -15.09 -16.22
C CYS A 62 20.98 -15.32 -14.93
N THR A 63 22.17 -14.74 -14.83
CA THR A 63 23.03 -14.83 -13.65
C THR A 63 22.67 -13.83 -12.55
N SER A 64 21.79 -12.87 -12.83
CA SER A 64 21.32 -11.87 -11.86
C SER A 64 19.93 -11.32 -12.19
N TYR A 65 19.30 -10.64 -11.21
CA TYR A 65 18.08 -9.88 -11.48
C TYR A 65 18.36 -8.72 -12.44
N LYS A 66 19.55 -8.10 -12.37
CA LYS A 66 19.95 -7.04 -13.30
C LYS A 66 19.97 -7.51 -14.74
N ASP A 67 20.52 -8.69 -14.97
CA ASP A 67 20.58 -9.29 -16.31
C ASP A 67 19.18 -9.58 -16.84
N ALA A 68 18.32 -10.18 -16.00
CA ALA A 68 16.91 -10.43 -16.35
C ALA A 68 16.15 -9.12 -16.64
N GLY A 69 16.35 -8.09 -15.82
CA GLY A 69 15.76 -6.77 -16.02
C GLY A 69 16.24 -6.08 -17.30
N ASN A 70 17.55 -6.16 -17.59
CA ASN A 70 18.13 -5.64 -18.83
C ASN A 70 17.53 -6.35 -20.04
N ARG A 71 17.38 -7.67 -19.97
CA ARG A 71 16.77 -8.47 -21.04
C ARG A 71 15.31 -8.11 -21.27
N ALA A 72 14.54 -7.97 -20.19
CA ALA A 72 13.15 -7.54 -20.26
C ALA A 72 13.01 -6.15 -20.91
N ARG A 73 13.89 -5.21 -20.59
CA ARG A 73 13.91 -3.88 -21.23
C ARG A 73 14.36 -3.90 -22.68
N GLN A 74 15.31 -4.77 -23.05
CA GLN A 74 15.68 -4.95 -24.46
C GLN A 74 14.48 -5.39 -25.30
N TYR A 75 13.60 -6.23 -24.76
CA TYR A 75 12.36 -6.61 -25.43
C TYR A 75 11.41 -5.41 -25.59
N ILE A 76 11.18 -4.63 -24.54
CA ILE A 76 10.29 -3.46 -24.59
C ILE A 76 10.82 -2.40 -25.56
N ASN A 77 12.14 -2.20 -25.60
CA ASN A 77 12.79 -1.20 -26.45
C ASN A 77 13.18 -1.75 -27.83
N GLY A 78 12.78 -2.98 -28.16
CA GLY A 78 13.02 -3.56 -29.46
C GLY A 78 12.22 -2.81 -30.53
N ASN A 79 12.79 -2.63 -31.73
CA ASN A 79 12.10 -2.03 -32.88
C ASN A 79 11.05 -2.98 -33.50
N ILE A 80 10.46 -3.89 -32.73
CA ILE A 80 9.49 -4.90 -33.16
C ILE A 80 8.16 -4.62 -32.44
N PRO A 81 7.01 -4.68 -33.14
CA PRO A 81 5.70 -4.48 -32.51
C PRO A 81 5.48 -5.46 -31.35
N ILE A 82 5.19 -4.90 -30.16
CA ILE A 82 4.89 -5.67 -28.96
C ILE A 82 3.42 -6.13 -29.05
N PRO A 83 3.12 -7.42 -28.79
CA PRO A 83 1.75 -7.90 -28.78
C PRO A 83 0.92 -7.23 -27.69
N ASP A 84 -0.35 -6.95 -28.02
CA ASP A 84 -1.35 -6.61 -27.01
C ASP A 84 -1.40 -7.73 -25.95
N ASN A 85 -1.29 -7.35 -24.66
CA ASN A 85 -1.27 -8.26 -23.51
C ASN A 85 0.02 -9.06 -23.34
N ASN A 86 1.17 -8.45 -23.62
CA ASN A 86 2.46 -9.05 -23.34
C ASN A 86 2.66 -9.35 -21.84
N ALA A 87 3.32 -10.48 -21.56
CA ALA A 87 3.64 -10.94 -20.22
C ALA A 87 5.13 -11.20 -20.04
N LEU A 88 5.64 -10.90 -18.85
CA LEU A 88 6.99 -11.22 -18.38
C LEU A 88 6.89 -12.11 -17.15
N VAL A 89 7.47 -13.30 -17.24
CA VAL A 89 7.60 -14.23 -16.13
C VAL A 89 9.09 -14.38 -15.81
N ILE A 90 9.49 -14.03 -14.60
CA ILE A 90 10.85 -14.22 -14.08
C ILE A 90 10.80 -15.35 -13.07
N ASN A 91 11.29 -16.53 -13.46
CA ASN A 91 11.40 -17.69 -12.60
C ASN A 91 12.77 -17.72 -11.95
N VAL A 92 12.82 -17.73 -10.63
CA VAL A 92 14.08 -17.76 -9.88
C VAL A 92 14.30 -19.18 -9.39
N ILE A 93 15.37 -19.80 -9.89
CA ILE A 93 15.83 -21.09 -9.40
C ILE A 93 16.78 -20.83 -8.24
N ASN A 94 16.36 -21.26 -7.06
CA ASN A 94 17.16 -21.21 -5.84
C ASN A 94 17.66 -22.62 -5.50
N THR A 95 18.76 -23.06 -6.11
CA THR A 95 19.34 -24.39 -5.84
C THR A 95 20.23 -24.44 -4.59
N GLN A 96 20.54 -23.28 -3.99
CA GLN A 96 21.41 -23.19 -2.81
C GLN A 96 20.65 -22.60 -1.62
N SER A 97 20.68 -23.27 -0.47
CA SER A 97 19.88 -22.94 0.72
C SER A 97 20.13 -21.55 1.35
N SER A 98 21.08 -20.75 0.85
CA SER A 98 21.47 -19.47 1.47
C SER A 98 22.18 -18.49 0.53
N GLN A 99 21.77 -18.37 -0.74
CA GLN A 99 22.32 -17.31 -1.59
C GLN A 99 21.75 -15.94 -1.20
N SER A 100 22.63 -15.05 -0.74
CA SER A 100 22.36 -13.61 -0.59
C SER A 100 22.81 -12.90 -1.85
N ILE A 101 21.89 -12.32 -2.60
CA ILE A 101 22.18 -11.57 -3.83
C ILE A 101 22.37 -10.10 -3.47
N SER A 102 23.49 -9.50 -3.84
CA SER A 102 23.81 -8.11 -3.47
C SER A 102 24.34 -7.29 -4.64
N GLY A 103 24.48 -5.97 -4.43
CA GLY A 103 24.98 -5.05 -5.46
C GLY A 103 23.94 -4.71 -6.52
N GLU A 104 24.41 -4.15 -7.63
CA GLU A 104 23.55 -3.85 -8.78
C GLU A 104 22.83 -5.08 -9.33
N SER A 105 23.39 -6.29 -9.11
CA SER A 105 22.81 -7.59 -9.47
C SER A 105 21.47 -7.88 -8.78
N ALA A 106 21.13 -7.15 -7.72
CA ALA A 106 19.90 -7.30 -6.96
C ALA A 106 18.67 -6.65 -7.62
N GLN A 107 18.84 -5.79 -8.63
CA GLN A 107 17.76 -4.91 -9.13
C GLN A 107 17.20 -5.38 -10.47
N LEU A 108 15.88 -5.42 -10.61
CA LEU A 108 15.20 -5.60 -11.89
C LEU A 108 15.13 -4.29 -12.68
N GLY A 109 14.96 -3.14 -12.01
CA GLY A 109 14.81 -1.82 -12.64
C GLY A 109 13.38 -1.54 -13.16
N ASN A 110 13.25 -0.58 -14.08
CA ASN A 110 11.94 -0.22 -14.64
C ASN A 110 11.44 -1.30 -15.61
N LEU A 111 10.25 -1.83 -15.34
CA LEU A 111 9.57 -2.84 -16.15
C LEU A 111 8.26 -2.32 -16.76
N PHE A 112 8.05 -1.00 -16.75
CA PHE A 112 6.96 -0.38 -17.50
C PHE A 112 7.05 -0.76 -18.99
N GLY A 113 5.95 -1.23 -19.56
CA GLY A 113 5.93 -1.78 -20.93
C GLY A 113 5.43 -3.23 -21.02
N PHE A 114 5.24 -3.91 -19.88
CA PHE A 114 4.53 -5.19 -19.80
C PHE A 114 3.11 -5.01 -19.26
N CYS A 115 2.19 -5.88 -19.66
CA CYS A 115 0.84 -5.94 -19.10
C CYS A 115 0.76 -6.88 -17.89
N ASP A 116 1.46 -8.02 -17.90
CA ASP A 116 1.52 -8.96 -16.77
C ASP A 116 2.99 -9.24 -16.42
N ILE A 117 3.41 -8.87 -15.22
CA ILE A 117 4.75 -9.11 -14.70
C ILE A 117 4.64 -10.04 -13.49
N ARG A 118 5.33 -11.17 -13.55
CA ARG A 118 5.38 -12.14 -12.44
C ARG A 118 6.81 -12.44 -12.09
N VAL A 119 7.22 -12.09 -10.87
CA VAL A 119 8.49 -12.49 -10.29
C VAL A 119 8.22 -13.64 -9.32
N LEU A 120 8.51 -14.85 -9.77
CA LEU A 120 8.16 -16.10 -9.11
C LEU A 120 9.43 -16.81 -8.66
N VAL A 121 9.57 -17.04 -7.36
CA VAL A 121 10.57 -17.97 -6.82
C VAL A 121 9.93 -19.35 -6.76
N GLU A 122 10.46 -20.32 -7.53
CA GLU A 122 9.84 -21.65 -7.69
C GLU A 122 9.95 -22.54 -6.44
N THR A 123 10.83 -22.21 -5.49
CA THR A 123 11.09 -23.08 -4.33
C THR A 123 10.03 -22.97 -3.24
N THR A 124 9.50 -24.12 -2.82
CA THR A 124 8.42 -24.23 -1.84
C THR A 124 8.86 -24.22 -0.37
N THR A 125 10.17 -24.13 -0.08
CA THR A 125 10.69 -24.32 1.29
C THR A 125 11.41 -23.12 1.89
N SER A 126 11.98 -22.19 1.11
CA SER A 126 12.69 -21.01 1.63
C SER A 126 12.60 -19.80 0.69
N PRO A 127 12.38 -18.57 1.21
CA PRO A 127 12.43 -17.36 0.40
C PRO A 127 13.86 -17.04 -0.06
N VAL A 128 14.00 -16.41 -1.22
CA VAL A 128 15.30 -15.89 -1.71
C VAL A 128 15.65 -14.62 -0.95
N ILE A 129 16.91 -14.49 -0.50
CA ILE A 129 17.39 -13.29 0.19
C ILE A 129 18.05 -12.35 -0.82
N ILE A 130 17.52 -11.14 -0.92
CA ILE A 130 18.09 -10.05 -1.72
C ILE A 130 18.58 -8.96 -0.78
N ASN A 131 19.88 -8.72 -0.77
CA ASN A 131 20.55 -7.75 0.07
C ASN A 131 20.80 -6.44 -0.69
N GLY A 132 20.07 -5.39 -0.30
CA GLY A 132 20.10 -4.07 -0.91
C GLY A 132 21.14 -3.11 -0.35
N ALA A 133 22.08 -3.55 0.49
CA ALA A 133 23.04 -2.66 1.15
C ALA A 133 23.85 -1.78 0.19
N SER A 134 24.04 -2.23 -1.05
CA SER A 134 24.73 -1.53 -2.13
C SER A 134 23.81 -1.19 -3.31
N ALA A 135 22.49 -1.30 -3.14
CA ALA A 135 21.52 -0.93 -4.18
C ALA A 135 21.50 0.59 -4.39
N THR A 136 21.62 1.01 -5.64
CA THR A 136 21.61 2.43 -6.06
C THR A 136 20.23 2.92 -6.53
N SER A 137 19.22 2.06 -6.51
CA SER A 137 17.88 2.24 -7.07
C SER A 137 16.91 1.20 -6.51
N HIS A 138 15.65 1.28 -6.92
CA HIS A 138 14.57 0.36 -6.56
C HIS A 138 14.86 -1.08 -6.98
N PHE A 139 14.28 -2.06 -6.28
CA PHE A 139 14.29 -3.45 -6.75
C PHE A 139 13.55 -3.53 -8.08
N VAL A 140 12.31 -3.04 -8.11
CA VAL A 140 11.49 -2.93 -9.32
C VAL A 140 10.78 -1.58 -9.32
N SER A 141 10.73 -0.97 -10.49
CA SER A 141 9.87 0.19 -10.72
C SER A 141 8.90 -0.04 -11.87
N LEU A 142 7.73 0.58 -11.74
CA LEU A 142 6.77 0.78 -12.83
C LEU A 142 6.66 2.27 -13.03
N GLU A 143 7.53 2.83 -13.86
CA GLU A 143 7.57 4.26 -14.13
C GLU A 143 7.21 4.54 -15.59
N GLU A 144 6.10 5.22 -15.78
CA GLU A 144 5.65 5.66 -17.10
C GLU A 144 6.56 6.78 -17.62
N PRO A 145 7.08 6.66 -18.86
CA PRO A 145 7.91 7.70 -19.46
C PRO A 145 7.09 8.97 -19.74
N ASP A 146 7.75 10.13 -19.71
CA ASP A 146 7.09 11.43 -19.95
C ASP A 146 6.52 11.57 -21.37
N GLN A 147 7.10 10.85 -22.34
CA GLN A 147 6.53 10.71 -23.67
C GLN A 147 6.04 9.26 -23.85
N PRO A 148 4.74 9.05 -24.16
CA PRO A 148 4.22 7.72 -24.37
C PRO A 148 4.93 7.07 -25.56
N ASN A 149 5.48 5.88 -25.34
CA ASN A 149 5.97 5.06 -26.43
C ASN A 149 4.76 4.64 -27.26
N THR A 150 4.65 5.16 -28.49
CA THR A 150 3.46 5.04 -29.35
C THR A 150 3.07 3.59 -29.71
N SER A 151 3.90 2.60 -29.37
CA SER A 151 3.70 1.17 -29.62
C SER A 151 3.19 0.37 -28.41
N TYR A 152 3.12 0.94 -27.20
CA TYR A 152 2.71 0.19 -26.00
C TYR A 152 1.21 0.29 -25.76
N THR A 153 0.52 -0.85 -25.93
CA THR A 153 -0.90 -1.02 -25.63
C THR A 153 -1.13 -2.27 -24.79
N CYS A 154 -1.77 -2.11 -23.64
CA CYS A 154 -2.34 -3.22 -22.89
C CYS A 154 -3.84 -3.19 -23.10
N SER A 155 -4.43 -4.20 -23.75
CA SER A 155 -5.89 -4.30 -23.91
C SER A 155 -6.58 -4.97 -22.72
N ALA A 156 -5.83 -5.62 -21.83
CA ALA A 156 -6.28 -6.23 -20.58
C ALA A 156 -5.75 -5.49 -19.33
N ARG A 157 -6.08 -6.02 -18.15
CA ARG A 157 -5.60 -5.55 -16.84
C ARG A 157 -4.06 -5.52 -16.77
N LYS A 158 -3.49 -4.55 -16.06
CA LYS A 158 -2.06 -4.57 -15.70
C LYS A 158 -1.85 -5.30 -14.38
N LEU A 159 -0.85 -6.16 -14.29
CA LEU A 159 -0.54 -6.95 -13.11
C LEU A 159 0.97 -6.92 -12.81
N LEU A 160 1.33 -6.66 -11.56
CA LEU A 160 2.63 -6.99 -10.99
C LEU A 160 2.41 -7.97 -9.83
N LEU A 161 2.99 -9.16 -9.92
CA LEU A 161 3.01 -10.16 -8.87
C LEU A 161 4.45 -10.42 -8.43
N VAL A 162 4.72 -10.26 -7.13
CA VAL A 162 6.01 -10.60 -6.51
C VAL A 162 5.78 -11.58 -5.37
N ARG A 163 6.51 -12.70 -5.36
CA ARG A 163 6.26 -13.78 -4.40
C ARG A 163 7.55 -14.40 -3.85
N TYR A 164 7.54 -14.71 -2.54
CA TYR A 164 8.60 -15.45 -1.83
C TYR A 164 10.00 -14.80 -1.87
N ILE A 165 10.06 -13.50 -1.63
CA ILE A 165 11.32 -12.75 -1.58
C ILE A 165 11.51 -12.10 -0.20
N ASN A 166 12.71 -12.22 0.34
CA ASN A 166 13.14 -11.54 1.55
C ASN A 166 14.16 -10.44 1.20
N PHE A 167 13.79 -9.18 1.39
CA PHE A 167 14.66 -8.02 1.17
C PHE A 167 15.37 -7.64 2.46
N VAL A 168 16.70 -7.52 2.42
CA VAL A 168 17.49 -7.13 3.60
C VAL A 168 18.35 -5.90 3.30
N ASN A 169 18.49 -5.00 4.27
CA ASN A 169 19.38 -3.84 4.24
C ASN A 169 19.15 -2.89 3.05
N TRP A 170 17.90 -2.65 2.63
CA TRP A 170 17.61 -1.78 1.49
C TRP A 170 17.77 -0.28 1.77
N GLY A 171 18.16 0.07 3.01
CA GLY A 171 18.50 1.44 3.40
C GLY A 171 17.37 2.42 3.08
N ASN A 172 17.74 3.56 2.49
CA ASN A 172 16.80 4.64 2.15
C ASN A 172 16.16 4.51 0.75
N GLN A 173 16.58 3.55 -0.06
CA GLN A 173 15.98 3.35 -1.37
C GLN A 173 14.64 2.65 -1.21
N THR A 174 13.61 3.09 -1.93
CA THR A 174 12.33 2.37 -1.94
C THR A 174 12.52 1.03 -2.64
N ILE A 175 12.07 -0.08 -2.05
CA ILE A 175 12.16 -1.39 -2.71
C ILE A 175 11.24 -1.42 -3.95
N PHE A 176 10.00 -0.98 -3.79
CA PHE A 176 8.97 -1.01 -4.83
C PHE A 176 8.44 0.39 -5.13
N TYR A 177 8.65 0.85 -6.36
CA TYR A 177 8.24 2.18 -6.79
C TYR A 177 7.27 2.14 -7.96
N VAL A 178 6.12 2.78 -7.82
CA VAL A 178 5.09 2.84 -8.86
C VAL A 178 4.73 4.29 -9.13
N ASN A 179 4.95 4.72 -10.38
CA ASN A 179 4.74 6.06 -10.88
C ASN A 179 4.11 6.00 -12.27
N VAL A 180 2.79 5.88 -12.32
CA VAL A 180 2.02 5.59 -13.54
C VAL A 180 0.87 6.56 -13.68
N ASN A 181 0.40 6.76 -14.91
CA ASN A 181 -0.84 7.49 -15.14
C ASN A 181 -2.02 6.70 -14.56
N GLN A 182 -2.85 7.39 -13.79
CA GLN A 182 -3.97 6.82 -13.06
C GLN A 182 -5.31 7.39 -13.53
N ILE A 183 -5.41 7.79 -14.80
CA ILE A 183 -6.62 8.34 -15.43
C ILE A 183 -7.21 7.29 -16.36
N ASP A 184 -8.54 7.18 -16.41
CA ASP A 184 -9.26 6.26 -17.29
C ASP A 184 -9.19 6.74 -18.75
N ILE A 185 -8.66 5.86 -19.60
CA ILE A 185 -8.81 5.98 -21.06
C ILE A 185 -9.49 4.70 -21.61
N THR A 186 -9.71 3.68 -20.77
CA THR A 186 -10.41 2.40 -21.00
C THR A 186 -10.26 1.55 -19.73
N PRO A 187 -11.29 0.80 -19.27
CA PRO A 187 -11.33 0.27 -17.91
C PRO A 187 -10.31 -0.88 -17.75
N LYS A 188 -9.13 -0.55 -17.25
CA LYS A 188 -8.03 -1.50 -17.03
C LYS A 188 -7.41 -1.22 -15.67
N PHE A 189 -7.94 -1.87 -14.64
CA PHE A 189 -7.37 -1.82 -13.30
C PHE A 189 -5.90 -2.24 -13.34
N GLN A 190 -5.07 -1.51 -12.59
CA GLN A 190 -3.68 -1.89 -12.34
C GLN A 190 -3.60 -2.57 -10.98
N LEU A 191 -3.12 -3.81 -10.98
CA LEU A 191 -3.06 -4.64 -9.78
C LEU A 191 -1.59 -4.89 -9.40
N VAL A 192 -1.24 -4.62 -8.15
CA VAL A 192 0.06 -4.99 -7.57
C VAL A 192 -0.17 -5.92 -6.39
N TYR A 193 0.39 -7.13 -6.46
CA TYR A 193 0.25 -8.16 -5.43
C TYR A 193 1.60 -8.61 -4.90
N PHE A 194 1.80 -8.49 -3.59
CA PHE A 194 2.95 -9.05 -2.89
C PHE A 194 2.50 -10.19 -1.98
N LEU A 195 3.04 -11.38 -2.21
CA LEU A 195 2.68 -12.59 -1.47
C LEU A 195 3.92 -13.19 -0.78
N TYR A 196 3.88 -13.34 0.55
CA TYR A 196 5.02 -13.87 1.32
C TYR A 196 6.31 -13.07 1.08
N VAL A 197 6.19 -11.74 1.07
CA VAL A 197 7.32 -10.82 0.94
C VAL A 197 7.73 -10.33 2.33
N SER A 198 9.02 -10.42 2.66
CA SER A 198 9.53 -9.91 3.93
C SER A 198 10.61 -8.86 3.72
N THR A 199 10.77 -7.97 4.71
CA THR A 199 11.84 -6.98 4.73
C THR A 199 12.53 -6.92 6.09
N SER A 200 13.84 -6.72 6.11
CA SER A 200 14.60 -6.38 7.33
C SER A 200 15.57 -5.23 7.06
N GLY A 201 15.61 -4.22 7.95
CA GLY A 201 16.59 -3.13 7.84
C GLY A 201 16.38 -2.23 6.62
N SER A 202 15.11 -1.95 6.30
CA SER A 202 14.73 -1.11 5.15
C SER A 202 13.88 0.07 5.64
N ASN A 203 14.15 1.27 5.10
CA ASN A 203 13.53 2.51 5.58
C ASN A 203 12.42 2.99 4.64
N SER A 204 12.42 2.54 3.38
CA SER A 204 11.38 2.78 2.39
C SER A 204 11.07 1.47 1.66
N ILE A 205 9.83 1.00 1.73
CA ILE A 205 9.44 -0.33 1.23
C ILE A 205 8.58 -0.16 -0.01
N VAL A 206 7.48 0.58 0.09
CA VAL A 206 6.56 0.84 -1.02
C VAL A 206 6.33 2.34 -1.18
N ASN A 207 6.44 2.83 -2.40
CA ASN A 207 6.03 4.17 -2.77
C ASN A 207 5.19 4.12 -4.06
N VAL A 208 3.90 4.43 -3.93
CA VAL A 208 2.97 4.57 -5.05
C VAL A 208 2.54 6.02 -5.16
N GLN A 209 2.77 6.61 -6.33
CA GLN A 209 2.35 7.96 -6.66
C GLN A 209 1.76 8.03 -8.07
N PRO A 210 0.74 8.87 -8.31
CA PRO A 210 0.26 9.14 -9.66
C PRO A 210 1.32 9.95 -10.42
N LYS A 211 1.49 9.63 -11.70
CA LYS A 211 2.40 10.38 -12.60
C LYS A 211 1.95 11.83 -12.80
N ASN A 212 0.64 12.02 -12.90
CA ASN A 212 0.02 13.30 -13.18
C ASN A 212 -0.76 13.82 -11.95
N SER A 213 -1.03 15.12 -11.91
CA SER A 213 -1.87 15.73 -10.87
C SER A 213 -3.32 15.27 -10.94
N ASN A 214 -3.77 14.83 -12.12
CA ASN A 214 -5.09 14.26 -12.33
C ASN A 214 -4.98 12.74 -12.19
N TYR A 215 -5.87 12.16 -11.40
CA TYR A 215 -5.95 10.73 -11.14
C TYR A 215 -7.37 10.36 -10.79
N GLU A 216 -7.71 9.09 -11.01
CA GLU A 216 -8.98 8.50 -10.67
C GLU A 216 -8.85 7.56 -9.49
N TYR A 217 -9.81 7.69 -8.59
CA TYR A 217 -9.86 6.92 -7.37
C TYR A 217 -9.95 5.41 -7.65
N GLY A 218 -9.10 4.62 -6.98
CA GLY A 218 -9.20 3.16 -6.99
C GLY A 218 -8.73 2.48 -8.29
N TYR A 219 -8.23 3.24 -9.26
CA TYR A 219 -7.70 2.70 -10.52
C TYR A 219 -6.51 1.76 -10.31
N LEU A 220 -5.67 2.06 -9.32
CA LEU A 220 -4.60 1.18 -8.87
C LEU A 220 -5.02 0.49 -7.57
N GLN A 221 -4.99 -0.85 -7.57
CA GLN A 221 -5.13 -1.67 -6.37
C GLN A 221 -3.78 -2.26 -5.98
N PHE A 222 -3.42 -2.09 -4.72
CA PHE A 222 -2.22 -2.62 -4.12
C PHE A 222 -2.59 -3.58 -2.99
N THR A 223 -2.10 -4.81 -3.02
CA THR A 223 -2.39 -5.80 -1.98
C THR A 223 -1.12 -6.49 -1.53
N ILE A 224 -0.86 -6.43 -0.22
CA ILE A 224 0.18 -7.20 0.45
C ILE A 224 -0.53 -8.30 1.23
N SER A 225 -0.01 -9.52 1.12
CA SER A 225 -0.52 -10.63 1.90
C SER A 225 0.59 -11.51 2.45
N SER A 226 0.45 -11.84 3.74
CA SER A 226 1.37 -12.66 4.52
C SER A 226 2.80 -12.11 4.50
N GLY A 227 2.93 -10.79 4.52
CA GLY A 227 4.18 -10.06 4.61
C GLY A 227 4.72 -9.98 6.03
N THR A 228 6.03 -9.84 6.17
CA THR A 228 6.70 -9.64 7.46
C THR A 228 7.77 -8.57 7.34
N PHE A 229 7.56 -7.45 8.01
CA PHE A 229 8.39 -6.26 7.91
C PHE A 229 9.02 -5.99 9.28
N THR A 230 10.34 -6.11 9.36
CA THR A 230 11.08 -6.05 10.62
C THR A 230 12.18 -4.98 10.57
N ASN A 231 12.55 -4.42 11.73
CA ASN A 231 13.68 -3.49 11.83
C ASN A 231 13.56 -2.32 10.85
N ILE A 232 12.37 -1.76 10.69
CA ILE A 232 12.14 -0.56 9.89
C ILE A 232 12.65 0.63 10.71
N SER A 233 13.53 1.44 10.11
CA SER A 233 14.05 2.67 10.72
C SER A 233 13.69 3.87 9.85
N SER A 234 12.75 4.72 10.27
CA SER A 234 12.43 5.89 9.45
C SER A 234 13.45 7.02 9.71
N SER A 235 14.58 7.00 9.00
CA SER A 235 15.45 8.19 8.90
C SER A 235 14.84 9.25 7.95
N LEU A 236 13.88 8.85 7.12
CA LEU A 236 13.20 9.67 6.13
C LEU A 236 11.90 10.26 6.66
N THR A 237 11.45 11.36 6.06
CA THR A 237 10.12 11.96 6.29
C THR A 237 9.00 11.23 5.53
N LEU A 238 9.35 10.53 4.44
CA LEU A 238 8.42 9.68 3.70
C LEU A 238 8.17 8.39 4.47
N ALA A 239 6.90 7.99 4.59
CA ALA A 239 6.52 6.74 5.24
C ALA A 239 7.14 5.52 4.54
N PRO A 240 7.50 4.45 5.28
CA PRO A 240 7.94 3.19 4.70
C PRO A 240 6.93 2.60 3.71
N PHE A 241 5.64 2.81 3.98
CA PHE A 241 4.53 2.49 3.09
C PHE A 241 3.78 3.77 2.73
N ASN A 242 4.02 4.26 1.51
CA ASN A 242 3.44 5.49 0.99
C ASN A 242 2.52 5.19 -0.19
N PHE A 243 1.23 5.54 -0.06
CA PHE A 243 0.22 5.33 -1.08
C PHE A 243 -0.52 6.62 -1.41
N ILE A 244 -0.56 6.98 -2.69
CA ILE A 244 -1.35 8.10 -3.19
C ILE A 244 -2.27 7.58 -4.30
N ALA A 245 -3.56 7.95 -4.26
CA ALA A 245 -4.53 7.61 -5.32
C ALA A 245 -4.69 6.09 -5.54
N THR A 246 -4.61 5.31 -4.46
CA THR A 246 -4.52 3.84 -4.49
C THR A 246 -5.55 3.18 -3.57
N LYS A 247 -6.10 2.04 -4.00
CA LYS A 247 -6.82 1.10 -3.13
C LYS A 247 -5.84 0.10 -2.53
N THR A 248 -5.47 0.30 -1.27
CA THR A 248 -4.47 -0.52 -0.56
C THR A 248 -5.13 -1.51 0.38
N SER A 249 -4.63 -2.74 0.41
CA SER A 249 -5.02 -3.76 1.38
C SER A 249 -3.79 -4.49 1.94
N PHE A 250 -3.74 -4.63 3.26
CA PHE A 250 -2.82 -5.48 4.01
C PHE A 250 -3.62 -6.65 4.58
N VAL A 251 -3.10 -7.87 4.40
CA VAL A 251 -3.79 -9.13 4.73
C VAL A 251 -2.84 -10.06 5.44
N THR A 252 -3.05 -10.37 6.73
CA THR A 252 -2.18 -11.23 7.56
C THR A 252 -0.73 -10.74 7.71
N ASP A 253 -0.52 -9.43 7.61
CA ASP A 253 0.81 -8.82 7.63
C ASP A 253 1.34 -8.52 9.03
N LYS A 254 2.67 -8.59 9.20
CA LYS A 254 3.35 -8.34 10.48
C LYS A 254 4.34 -7.19 10.38
N PHE A 255 4.25 -6.23 11.28
CA PHE A 255 5.18 -5.11 11.46
C PHE A 255 5.87 -5.27 12.82
N LEU A 256 7.18 -5.53 12.82
CA LEU A 256 7.90 -5.98 14.02
C LEU A 256 9.14 -5.13 14.29
N ASN A 257 9.48 -4.94 15.57
CA ASN A 257 10.80 -4.46 16.02
C ASN A 257 11.27 -3.19 15.28
N SER A 258 10.40 -2.21 15.11
CA SER A 258 10.65 -1.05 14.24
C SER A 258 10.68 0.24 15.05
N ILE A 259 11.53 1.19 14.66
CA ILE A 259 11.67 2.48 15.33
C ILE A 259 11.53 3.58 14.28
N LEU A 260 10.45 4.35 14.36
CA LEU A 260 10.12 5.41 13.43
C LEU A 260 10.24 6.76 14.11
N ASN A 261 11.15 7.59 13.60
CA ASN A 261 11.48 8.91 14.16
C ASN A 261 10.85 10.08 13.40
N ASN A 262 10.62 9.92 12.09
CA ASN A 262 10.44 11.06 11.18
C ASN A 262 9.23 10.90 10.25
N SER A 263 8.56 9.74 10.25
CA SER A 263 7.39 9.48 9.42
C SER A 263 6.40 8.53 10.12
N PRO A 264 5.11 8.54 9.75
CA PRO A 264 4.20 7.46 10.13
C PRO A 264 4.65 6.12 9.52
N LEU A 265 4.17 4.99 10.04
CA LEU A 265 4.46 3.68 9.44
C LEU A 265 3.76 3.52 8.09
N ILE A 266 2.50 3.93 8.03
CA ILE A 266 1.67 3.90 6.82
C ILE A 266 1.14 5.30 6.56
N TYR A 267 1.34 5.79 5.34
CA TYR A 267 0.70 6.99 4.82
C TYR A 267 -0.17 6.65 3.62
N SER A 268 -1.44 7.07 3.66
CA SER A 268 -2.35 6.97 2.52
C SER A 268 -3.00 8.32 2.23
N LYS A 269 -3.01 8.72 0.96
CA LYS A 269 -3.63 9.97 0.49
C LYS A 269 -4.57 9.71 -0.67
N VAL A 270 -5.81 10.19 -0.55
CA VAL A 270 -6.88 10.07 -1.55
C VAL A 270 -6.98 8.63 -2.07
N GLY A 271 -7.60 7.72 -1.32
CA GLY A 271 -7.55 6.30 -1.66
C GLY A 271 -8.42 5.44 -0.76
N HIS A 272 -8.17 4.14 -0.77
CA HIS A 272 -8.75 3.20 0.19
C HIS A 272 -7.63 2.56 1.00
N LEU A 273 -7.81 2.39 2.30
CA LEU A 273 -6.87 1.67 3.15
C LEU A 273 -7.58 0.59 3.96
N ASP A 274 -7.35 -0.67 3.59
CA ASP A 274 -7.77 -1.82 4.38
C ASP A 274 -6.55 -2.40 5.10
N LEU A 275 -6.50 -2.27 6.41
CA LEU A 275 -5.53 -2.93 7.27
C LEU A 275 -6.29 -4.05 8.00
N GLY A 276 -6.36 -5.21 7.35
CA GLY A 276 -7.35 -6.24 7.67
C GLY A 276 -6.80 -7.66 7.77
N TYR A 277 -7.61 -8.56 8.31
CA TYR A 277 -7.38 -10.02 8.34
C TYR A 277 -6.10 -10.43 9.10
N PHE A 278 -6.02 -10.13 10.39
CA PHE A 278 -4.96 -10.59 11.30
C PHE A 278 -3.61 -9.86 11.15
N SER A 279 -3.64 -8.54 11.06
CA SER A 279 -2.42 -7.73 11.08
C SER A 279 -1.86 -7.63 12.51
N LEU A 280 -0.54 -7.80 12.65
CA LEU A 280 0.18 -7.65 13.92
C LEU A 280 1.17 -6.50 13.84
N ILE A 281 1.07 -5.56 14.77
CA ILE A 281 2.04 -4.50 15.02
C ILE A 281 2.66 -4.79 16.39
N ASN A 282 3.92 -5.19 16.43
CA ASN A 282 4.55 -5.62 17.68
C ASN A 282 5.94 -5.00 17.86
N ASN A 283 6.21 -4.48 19.06
CA ASN A 283 7.48 -3.83 19.36
C ASN A 283 7.83 -2.73 18.35
N VAL A 284 6.85 -1.87 18.06
CA VAL A 284 7.01 -0.70 17.19
C VAL A 284 7.05 0.56 18.05
N ILE A 285 8.07 1.39 17.84
CA ILE A 285 8.26 2.65 18.56
C ILE A 285 8.04 3.79 17.57
N MET A 286 7.03 4.62 17.82
CA MET A 286 6.73 5.86 17.11
C MET A 286 7.19 7.04 17.97
N ASN A 287 8.23 7.75 17.52
CA ASN A 287 8.72 8.95 18.19
C ASN A 287 8.11 10.22 17.57
N ASN A 288 8.32 11.36 18.24
CA ASN A 288 7.93 12.70 17.76
C ASN A 288 6.44 12.84 17.40
N ASP A 289 5.58 12.13 18.15
CA ASP A 289 4.12 12.18 18.03
C ASP A 289 3.53 11.80 16.69
N LEU A 290 4.31 11.05 15.91
CA LEU A 290 3.88 10.51 14.64
C LEU A 290 2.88 9.36 14.86
N PRO A 291 1.79 9.32 14.08
CA PRO A 291 0.83 8.23 14.18
C PRO A 291 1.39 6.96 13.52
N ILE A 292 0.94 5.79 13.96
CA ILE A 292 1.21 4.54 13.24
C ILE A 292 0.65 4.64 11.81
N VAL A 293 -0.60 5.10 11.67
CA VAL A 293 -1.28 5.29 10.39
C VAL A 293 -1.69 6.76 10.23
N LYS A 294 -1.27 7.38 9.13
CA LYS A 294 -1.72 8.72 8.74
C LYS A 294 -2.49 8.67 7.43
N THR A 295 -3.65 9.32 7.40
CA THR A 295 -4.52 9.38 6.22
C THR A 295 -4.87 10.82 5.88
N LEU A 296 -4.95 11.14 4.58
CA LEU A 296 -5.37 12.44 4.08
C LEU A 296 -6.35 12.28 2.92
N ASN A 297 -7.54 12.87 3.06
CA ASN A 297 -8.58 12.91 2.03
C ASN A 297 -9.06 11.51 1.60
N LEU A 298 -9.09 10.55 2.53
CA LEU A 298 -9.65 9.20 2.28
C LEU A 298 -11.17 9.16 2.44
N GLY A 299 -11.78 10.21 3.01
CA GLY A 299 -13.15 10.14 3.45
C GLY A 299 -13.35 9.00 4.42
N ASN A 300 -14.36 8.17 4.13
CA ASN A 300 -14.73 6.94 4.84
C ASN A 300 -14.13 5.64 4.29
N ASN A 301 -13.16 5.74 3.39
CA ASN A 301 -12.57 4.59 2.70
C ASN A 301 -11.41 3.96 3.47
N TYR A 302 -11.63 3.60 4.74
CA TYR A 302 -10.66 2.74 5.44
C TYR A 302 -11.34 1.74 6.35
N ASN A 303 -10.69 0.60 6.50
CA ASN A 303 -11.21 -0.57 7.21
C ASN A 303 -10.08 -1.17 8.06
N PHE A 304 -10.33 -1.36 9.35
CA PHE A 304 -9.36 -1.84 10.32
C PHE A 304 -9.91 -3.10 10.98
N ASN A 305 -9.48 -4.28 10.52
CA ASN A 305 -10.05 -5.56 10.94
C ASN A 305 -9.01 -6.51 11.51
N PHE A 306 -9.27 -7.05 12.71
CA PHE A 306 -8.40 -8.01 13.41
C PHE A 306 -6.97 -7.49 13.54
N ILE A 307 -6.83 -6.27 14.06
CA ILE A 307 -5.53 -5.63 14.26
C ILE A 307 -5.11 -5.85 15.70
N ASN A 308 -3.89 -6.33 15.89
CA ASN A 308 -3.29 -6.45 17.19
C ASN A 308 -2.05 -5.57 17.30
N VAL A 309 -2.09 -4.59 18.20
CA VAL A 309 -0.98 -3.70 18.51
C VAL A 309 -0.44 -4.08 19.89
N THR A 310 0.79 -4.56 19.95
CA THR A 310 1.39 -5.06 21.20
C THR A 310 2.78 -4.57 21.47
N ASN A 311 3.14 -4.43 22.76
CA ASN A 311 4.50 -4.12 23.21
C ASN A 311 5.11 -2.89 22.50
N SER A 312 4.27 -1.96 22.07
CA SER A 312 4.63 -0.83 21.21
C SER A 312 4.58 0.48 22.02
N VAL A 313 5.29 1.48 21.53
CA VAL A 313 5.34 2.82 22.14
C VAL A 313 4.88 3.82 21.10
N PHE A 314 3.76 4.49 21.31
CA PHE A 314 3.21 5.44 20.34
C PHE A 314 2.32 6.48 21.01
N SER A 315 2.14 7.63 20.35
CA SER A 315 1.13 8.60 20.79
C SER A 315 -0.20 8.39 20.08
N LYS A 316 -0.21 8.18 18.76
CA LYS A 316 -1.45 7.93 18.00
C LYS A 316 -1.37 6.64 17.22
N PHE A 317 -2.47 5.89 17.19
CA PHE A 317 -2.63 4.80 16.23
C PHE A 317 -3.03 5.38 14.87
N LEU A 318 -4.11 6.15 14.82
CA LEU A 318 -4.63 6.75 13.60
C LEU A 318 -4.71 8.27 13.73
N HIS A 319 -4.28 8.97 12.68
CA HIS A 319 -4.60 10.37 12.47
C HIS A 319 -5.09 10.57 11.04
N SER A 320 -6.36 10.93 10.91
CA SER A 320 -7.07 11.11 9.64
C SER A 320 -7.56 12.53 9.49
N GLU A 321 -7.22 13.14 8.36
CA GLU A 321 -7.70 14.46 7.94
C GLU A 321 -8.45 14.35 6.61
N ASN A 322 -9.53 15.11 6.43
CA ASN A 322 -10.33 15.05 5.21
C ASN A 322 -10.76 16.42 4.67
N SER A 323 -9.79 17.20 4.22
CA SER A 323 -9.96 18.55 3.66
C SER A 323 -10.72 18.66 2.32
N GLN A 324 -11.31 17.57 1.82
CA GLN A 324 -11.98 17.54 0.53
C GLN A 324 -13.29 16.75 0.64
N ILE A 325 -14.32 17.22 -0.07
CA ILE A 325 -15.56 16.47 -0.24
C ILE A 325 -15.23 15.17 -0.97
N ASN A 326 -15.60 14.04 -0.36
CA ASN A 326 -15.21 12.72 -0.81
C ASN A 326 -15.69 12.44 -2.24
N PRO A 327 -14.87 11.77 -3.08
CA PRO A 327 -15.40 11.12 -4.27
C PRO A 327 -16.49 10.10 -3.88
N GLN A 328 -17.58 10.08 -4.63
CA GLN A 328 -18.87 9.49 -4.24
C GLN A 328 -18.93 7.96 -4.08
N ASP A 329 -17.87 7.23 -4.43
CA ASP A 329 -17.98 5.78 -4.53
C ASP A 329 -17.51 5.07 -3.26
N VAL A 330 -18.51 4.47 -2.60
CA VAL A 330 -18.49 3.55 -1.46
C VAL A 330 -18.64 4.24 -0.10
N SER A 331 -19.90 4.58 0.23
CA SER A 331 -20.34 4.92 1.58
C SER A 331 -20.25 3.71 2.52
N GLN A 332 -19.05 3.28 2.92
CA GLN A 332 -18.89 2.30 4.00
C GLN A 332 -18.61 3.02 5.33
N PRO A 333 -19.15 2.54 6.45
CA PRO A 333 -18.81 3.07 7.75
C PRO A 333 -17.32 2.86 8.02
N PHE A 334 -16.70 3.81 8.73
CA PHE A 334 -15.39 3.59 9.34
C PHE A 334 -15.50 2.41 10.30
N ASN A 335 -14.79 1.32 10.05
CA ASN A 335 -14.96 0.11 10.84
C ASN A 335 -13.65 -0.30 11.53
N PHE A 336 -13.72 -0.43 12.85
CA PHE A 336 -12.72 -1.05 13.71
C PHE A 336 -13.31 -2.33 14.28
N TYR A 337 -13.00 -3.47 13.67
CA TYR A 337 -13.47 -4.77 14.11
C TYR A 337 -12.32 -5.57 14.72
N ASN A 338 -12.47 -6.08 15.94
CA ASN A 338 -11.42 -6.80 16.69
C ASN A 338 -10.11 -5.99 16.76
N PHE A 339 -10.20 -4.78 17.30
CA PHE A 339 -9.04 -3.91 17.51
C PHE A 339 -8.46 -4.16 18.91
N LEU A 340 -7.29 -4.80 18.95
CA LEU A 340 -6.63 -5.21 20.19
C LEU A 340 -5.41 -4.32 20.42
N ILE A 341 -5.36 -3.62 21.55
CA ILE A 341 -4.24 -2.80 21.97
C ILE A 341 -3.75 -3.37 23.30
N ASN A 342 -2.64 -4.13 23.34
CA ASN A 342 -2.21 -4.78 24.58
C ASN A 342 -0.75 -4.51 24.95
N ASN A 343 -0.48 -4.27 26.23
CA ASN A 343 0.88 -4.10 26.76
C ASN A 343 1.68 -2.99 26.06
N ASN A 344 1.03 -1.89 25.67
CA ASN A 344 1.68 -0.74 25.03
C ASN A 344 1.98 0.36 26.03
N THR A 345 2.95 1.21 25.71
CA THR A 345 3.12 2.52 26.35
C THR A 345 2.54 3.59 25.43
N ILE A 346 1.44 4.20 25.85
CA ILE A 346 0.74 5.20 25.06
C ILE A 346 1.05 6.58 25.65
N ILE A 347 1.80 7.37 24.88
CA ILE A 347 2.36 8.65 25.34
C ILE A 347 1.43 9.80 24.96
N SER A 348 1.13 10.70 25.89
CA SER A 348 0.45 11.97 25.58
C SER A 348 1.43 13.06 25.15
N ASN A 349 0.97 13.93 24.24
CA ASN A 349 1.63 15.19 23.92
C ASN A 349 0.67 16.35 24.17
N ILE A 350 0.87 17.05 25.28
CA ILE A 350 0.07 18.20 25.71
C ILE A 350 0.13 19.40 24.74
N ASN A 351 1.16 19.47 23.89
CA ASN A 351 1.30 20.52 22.89
C ASN A 351 0.58 20.18 21.58
N ASP A 352 0.11 18.95 21.43
CA ASP A 352 -0.67 18.53 20.27
C ASP A 352 -2.17 18.69 20.57
N PRO A 353 -2.87 19.62 19.90
CA PRO A 353 -4.31 19.81 20.10
C PRO A 353 -5.14 18.59 19.71
N SER A 354 -4.55 17.65 18.96
CA SER A 354 -5.16 16.42 18.48
C SER A 354 -4.72 15.16 19.22
N ASP A 355 -4.06 15.33 20.36
CA ASP A 355 -3.56 14.22 21.18
C ASP A 355 -4.67 13.24 21.55
N SER A 356 -4.55 12.02 21.02
CA SER A 356 -5.54 10.94 21.14
C SER A 356 -4.97 9.64 20.57
N VAL A 357 -5.60 8.50 20.85
CA VAL A 357 -5.26 7.25 20.13
C VAL A 357 -5.77 7.31 18.68
N LEU A 358 -7.00 7.80 18.50
CA LEU A 358 -7.66 7.96 17.22
C LEU A 358 -8.05 9.43 17.01
N SER A 359 -7.45 10.08 16.01
CA SER A 359 -7.66 11.49 15.70
C SER A 359 -8.33 11.66 14.34
N LEU A 360 -9.50 12.30 14.30
CA LEU A 360 -10.30 12.51 13.09
C LEU A 360 -10.62 14.01 12.94
N GLN A 361 -10.24 14.62 11.82
CA GLN A 361 -10.33 16.07 11.66
C GLN A 361 -10.82 16.54 10.30
N ASN A 362 -11.51 17.68 10.32
CA ASN A 362 -11.85 18.51 9.17
C ASN A 362 -12.61 17.75 8.11
N PHE A 363 -13.61 16.98 8.50
CA PHE A 363 -14.42 16.23 7.56
C PHE A 363 -15.55 17.11 7.05
N GLU A 364 -15.33 17.71 5.87
CA GLU A 364 -16.38 18.48 5.18
C GLU A 364 -17.50 17.54 4.68
N GLY A 365 -18.77 17.94 4.85
CA GLY A 365 -19.94 17.22 4.35
C GLY A 365 -20.83 16.58 5.42
N ASP A 366 -21.54 15.52 5.02
CA ASP A 366 -22.54 14.79 5.81
C ASP A 366 -21.94 14.06 7.04
N SER A 367 -22.81 13.50 7.89
CA SER A 367 -22.40 12.70 9.05
C SER A 367 -21.63 11.44 8.65
N TYR A 368 -20.57 11.12 9.39
CA TYR A 368 -19.78 9.92 9.20
C TYR A 368 -20.08 8.88 10.27
N THR A 369 -20.10 7.60 9.90
CA THR A 369 -20.33 6.53 10.86
C THR A 369 -19.01 5.88 11.28
N LEU A 370 -18.72 5.91 12.58
CA LEU A 370 -17.65 5.19 13.25
C LEU A 370 -18.22 3.96 13.95
N SER A 371 -17.95 2.79 13.41
CA SER A 371 -18.29 1.51 14.00
C SER A 371 -17.06 0.91 14.67
N PHE A 372 -17.18 0.65 15.97
CA PHE A 372 -16.22 -0.13 16.72
C PHE A 372 -16.89 -1.45 17.06
N SER A 373 -16.15 -2.55 17.08
CA SER A 373 -16.72 -3.85 17.42
C SER A 373 -15.62 -4.69 18.01
N ASN A 374 -15.75 -5.03 19.29
CA ASN A 374 -14.74 -5.73 20.08
C ASN A 374 -13.40 -4.97 20.10
N VAL A 375 -13.33 -3.94 20.95
CA VAL A 375 -12.09 -3.22 21.25
C VAL A 375 -11.57 -3.73 22.59
N ALA A 376 -10.43 -4.42 22.57
CA ALA A 376 -9.82 -4.93 23.80
C ALA A 376 -8.53 -4.17 24.11
N SER A 377 -8.43 -3.70 25.34
CA SER A 377 -7.26 -3.00 25.86
C SER A 377 -6.85 -3.59 27.20
N ASN A 378 -5.65 -4.18 27.27
CA ASN A 378 -5.15 -4.78 28.51
C ASN A 378 -3.66 -4.48 28.70
N GLY A 379 -3.25 -4.18 29.93
CA GLY A 379 -1.86 -3.97 30.30
C GLY A 379 -1.22 -2.73 29.69
N ASN A 380 -2.00 -1.82 29.10
CA ASN A 380 -1.47 -0.58 28.54
C ASN A 380 -1.11 0.41 29.66
N GLN A 381 0.02 1.06 29.51
CA GLN A 381 0.41 2.22 30.31
C GLN A 381 0.07 3.49 29.52
N VAL A 382 -1.02 4.15 29.89
CA VAL A 382 -1.41 5.44 29.30
C VAL A 382 -0.83 6.56 30.15
N LEU A 383 0.02 7.40 29.56
CA LEU A 383 0.68 8.50 30.25
C LEU A 383 -0.07 9.81 29.99
N GLY A 384 -0.50 10.52 31.03
CA GLY A 384 -1.22 11.80 30.92
C GLY A 384 -2.72 11.64 30.64
N ASP A 385 -3.41 12.77 30.51
CA ASP A 385 -4.86 12.82 30.26
C ASP A 385 -5.21 12.59 28.80
N LYS A 386 -4.99 11.36 28.33
CA LYS A 386 -5.11 11.01 26.92
C LYS A 386 -6.54 10.61 26.54
N PRO A 387 -7.17 11.29 25.57
CA PRO A 387 -8.39 10.83 24.94
C PRO A 387 -8.19 9.54 24.13
N PHE A 388 -9.19 8.66 24.14
CA PHE A 388 -9.21 7.56 23.18
C PHE A 388 -9.53 8.08 21.77
N ILE A 389 -10.58 8.89 21.64
CA ILE A 389 -11.02 9.50 20.38
C ILE A 389 -10.96 11.03 20.46
N TRP A 390 -10.44 11.66 19.42
CA TRP A 390 -10.54 13.10 19.17
C TRP A 390 -11.21 13.39 17.83
N ASN A 391 -12.32 14.13 17.86
CA ASN A 391 -13.01 14.61 16.65
C ASN A 391 -12.99 16.14 16.56
N LYS A 392 -12.66 16.68 15.38
CA LYS A 392 -12.69 18.13 15.13
C LYS A 392 -13.37 18.47 13.82
N ASN A 393 -14.30 19.43 13.85
CA ASN A 393 -15.07 19.90 12.69
C ASN A 393 -15.70 18.70 11.94
N LEU A 394 -16.43 17.85 12.67
CA LEU A 394 -16.96 16.59 12.15
C LEU A 394 -18.32 16.27 12.79
N ASN A 395 -19.25 15.78 11.97
CA ASN A 395 -20.49 15.17 12.44
C ASN A 395 -20.33 13.65 12.43
N THR A 396 -20.56 12.99 13.57
CA THR A 396 -20.22 11.57 13.75
C THR A 396 -21.32 10.75 14.38
N ASN A 397 -21.61 9.59 13.80
CA ASN A 397 -22.42 8.54 14.39
C ASN A 397 -21.48 7.46 14.93
N LEU A 398 -21.32 7.34 16.25
CA LEU A 398 -20.53 6.28 16.88
C LEU A 398 -21.44 5.09 17.21
N LEU A 399 -21.07 3.91 16.71
CA LEU A 399 -21.79 2.64 16.91
C LEU A 399 -20.89 1.63 17.63
N LEU A 400 -21.45 0.89 18.59
CA LEU A 400 -20.86 -0.35 19.15
C LEU A 400 -19.46 -0.17 19.81
N CYS A 401 -19.15 1.04 20.26
CA CYS A 401 -17.86 1.39 20.85
C CYS A 401 -17.72 0.92 22.30
N GLU A 402 -16.74 0.06 22.55
CA GLU A 402 -16.23 -0.23 23.89
C GLU A 402 -14.95 0.61 24.08
N ILE A 403 -15.07 1.75 24.74
CA ILE A 403 -13.90 2.57 25.08
C ILE A 403 -13.30 2.03 26.38
N PRO A 404 -12.02 1.63 26.38
CA PRO A 404 -11.41 1.04 27.56
C PRO A 404 -11.26 2.00 28.74
N ASP A 405 -11.36 1.45 29.95
CA ASP A 405 -11.12 2.14 31.22
C ASP A 405 -9.68 2.68 31.39
N SER A 406 -8.72 2.13 30.63
CA SER A 406 -7.33 2.57 30.62
C SER A 406 -7.13 4.01 30.15
N PHE A 407 -8.14 4.64 29.52
CA PHE A 407 -8.08 6.02 29.04
C PHE A 407 -8.88 6.94 29.97
N SER A 408 -8.26 8.03 30.45
CA SER A 408 -8.92 8.95 31.38
C SER A 408 -10.05 9.72 30.72
N ILE A 409 -9.92 10.05 29.43
CA ILE A 409 -10.94 10.69 28.61
C ILE A 409 -11.39 9.71 27.52
N GLY A 410 -12.70 9.51 27.40
CA GLY A 410 -13.27 8.63 26.38
C GLY A 410 -13.27 9.31 25.02
N ILE A 411 -14.18 10.27 24.86
CA ILE A 411 -14.36 11.03 23.62
C ILE A 411 -14.14 12.50 23.91
N LYS A 412 -13.23 13.11 23.14
CA LYS A 412 -12.95 14.55 23.21
C LYS A 412 -13.29 15.18 21.85
N THR A 413 -13.98 16.31 21.81
CA THR A 413 -14.39 16.92 20.52
C THR A 413 -14.29 18.45 20.43
N GLU A 414 -14.22 18.99 19.21
CA GLU A 414 -14.24 20.43 18.92
C GLU A 414 -15.14 20.72 17.71
N ASN A 415 -16.07 21.67 17.81
CA ASN A 415 -16.98 22.06 16.72
C ASN A 415 -17.66 20.87 16.04
N SER A 416 -18.17 19.92 16.83
CA SER A 416 -18.61 18.61 16.34
C SER A 416 -19.98 18.22 16.91
N ASN A 417 -20.76 17.49 16.11
CA ASN A 417 -22.01 16.85 16.55
C ASN A 417 -21.82 15.34 16.57
N ASN A 418 -22.08 14.70 17.71
CA ASN A 418 -21.83 13.28 17.91
C ASN A 418 -23.11 12.59 18.37
N ILE A 419 -23.59 11.64 17.57
CA ILE A 419 -24.67 10.73 17.94
C ILE A 419 -24.03 9.39 18.30
N ILE A 420 -24.31 8.89 19.49
CA ILE A 420 -23.61 7.76 20.09
C ILE A 420 -24.63 6.67 20.43
N PHE A 421 -24.50 5.52 19.77
CA PHE A 421 -25.40 4.38 19.93
C PHE A 421 -24.64 3.14 20.43
N SER A 422 -25.18 2.52 21.48
CA SER A 422 -24.72 1.20 21.94
C SER A 422 -23.23 1.15 22.27
N THR A 423 -22.73 2.12 23.04
CA THR A 423 -21.31 2.20 23.39
C THR A 423 -21.11 2.10 24.90
N LEU A 424 -20.24 1.18 25.35
CA LEU A 424 -19.73 1.16 26.72
C LEU A 424 -18.53 2.12 26.79
N ILE A 425 -18.67 3.23 27.52
CA ILE A 425 -17.59 4.20 27.71
C ILE A 425 -17.16 4.13 29.18
N ASP A 426 -16.11 3.36 29.47
CA ASP A 426 -15.63 3.10 30.83
C ASP A 426 -14.56 4.10 31.31
N SER A 427 -14.39 5.21 30.60
CA SER A 427 -13.50 6.29 30.99
C SER A 427 -14.02 7.09 32.19
N ILE A 428 -13.09 7.66 32.98
CA ILE A 428 -13.42 8.53 34.12
C ILE A 428 -14.15 9.80 33.65
N ILE A 429 -13.72 10.35 32.52
CA ILE A 429 -14.32 11.49 31.83
C ILE A 429 -14.87 10.96 30.50
N PRO A 430 -16.15 10.57 30.42
CA PRO A 430 -16.70 9.96 29.21
C PRO A 430 -16.70 10.93 28.03
N PHE A 431 -17.05 12.19 28.28
CA PHE A 431 -17.14 13.24 27.27
C PHE A 431 -16.38 14.50 27.72
N ALA A 432 -15.63 15.07 26.79
CA ALA A 432 -14.99 16.37 26.92
C ALA A 432 -15.06 17.12 25.58
N GLY A 433 -14.99 18.44 25.60
CA GLY A 433 -14.97 19.18 24.34
C GLY A 433 -15.29 20.65 24.42
N ASN A 434 -15.33 21.27 23.24
CA ASN A 434 -15.66 22.67 23.06
C ASN A 434 -16.54 22.86 21.81
N ASN A 435 -17.55 23.71 21.91
CA ASN A 435 -18.59 23.93 20.91
C ASN A 435 -19.12 22.61 20.31
N SER A 436 -19.57 21.69 21.17
CA SER A 436 -19.86 20.32 20.76
C SER A 436 -21.17 19.77 21.33
N PHE A 437 -21.84 18.93 20.55
CA PHE A 437 -23.08 18.27 20.94
C PHE A 437 -22.86 16.76 21.02
N PHE A 438 -23.38 16.14 22.08
CA PHE A 438 -23.35 14.71 22.31
C PHE A 438 -24.78 14.22 22.56
N ASP A 439 -25.28 13.32 21.72
CA ASP A 439 -26.53 12.61 21.94
C ASP A 439 -26.25 11.13 22.11
N TYR A 440 -26.41 10.66 23.35
CA TYR A 440 -26.10 9.31 23.77
C TYR A 440 -27.39 8.55 24.06
N SER A 441 -27.56 7.41 23.40
CA SER A 441 -28.71 6.53 23.61
C SER A 441 -28.26 5.10 23.92
N MET A 442 -28.84 4.54 24.99
CA MET A 442 -28.62 3.18 25.53
C MET A 442 -27.37 2.91 26.39
N TYR A 443 -27.54 2.00 27.35
CA TYR A 443 -26.61 1.48 28.37
C TYR A 443 -26.22 2.50 29.46
N PRO A 444 -26.01 2.06 30.72
CA PRO A 444 -25.67 2.98 31.79
C PRO A 444 -24.26 3.54 31.56
N LEU A 445 -24.16 4.87 31.41
CA LEU A 445 -22.92 5.60 31.60
C LEU A 445 -22.43 5.36 33.04
N THR A 446 -21.28 4.70 33.17
CA THR A 446 -20.74 4.29 34.49
C THR A 446 -20.30 5.49 35.34
N ASN A 447 -19.99 6.64 34.72
CA ASN A 447 -19.48 7.85 35.38
C ASN A 447 -20.16 9.15 34.91
N SER A 448 -21.49 9.25 35.03
CA SER A 448 -22.26 10.45 34.63
C SER A 448 -21.99 11.72 35.48
N ASN A 449 -21.15 11.64 36.51
CA ASN A 449 -20.90 12.78 37.42
C ASN A 449 -19.79 13.73 36.94
N ASN A 450 -19.06 13.38 35.87
CA ASN A 450 -17.85 14.09 35.41
C ASN A 450 -18.03 14.79 34.04
N PHE A 451 -19.18 15.41 33.79
CA PHE A 451 -19.44 16.15 32.54
C PHE A 451 -18.86 17.58 32.51
N ASN A 452 -18.24 18.03 33.59
CA ASN A 452 -17.68 19.38 33.75
C ASN A 452 -16.42 19.67 32.91
N TYR A 453 -15.95 18.71 32.11
CA TYR A 453 -14.81 18.86 31.19
C TYR A 453 -15.21 19.32 29.78
N CYS A 454 -16.44 19.80 29.64
CA CYS A 454 -16.99 20.34 28.41
C CYS A 454 -17.24 21.85 28.58
N GLU A 455 -16.51 22.70 27.86
CA GLU A 455 -16.62 24.15 28.03
C GLU A 455 -17.93 24.69 27.45
N VAL A 456 -18.13 24.53 26.15
CA VAL A 456 -19.36 24.92 25.43
C VAL A 456 -19.96 23.66 24.83
N CYS A 457 -20.83 22.97 25.56
CA CYS A 457 -21.38 21.70 25.13
C CYS A 457 -22.81 21.44 25.59
N GLN A 458 -23.47 20.51 24.92
CA GLN A 458 -24.72 19.91 25.34
C GLN A 458 -24.58 18.39 25.29
N ILE A 459 -24.96 17.73 26.38
CA ILE A 459 -24.96 16.28 26.50
C ILE A 459 -26.39 15.84 26.77
N ILE A 460 -26.91 15.03 25.86
CA ILE A 460 -28.21 14.39 25.94
C ILE A 460 -27.98 12.91 26.22
N VAL A 461 -28.66 12.37 27.23
CA VAL A 461 -28.65 10.94 27.57
C VAL A 461 -30.09 10.47 27.57
N ASP A 462 -30.39 9.48 26.72
CA ASP A 462 -31.74 8.91 26.56
C ASP A 462 -32.83 9.97 26.36
N GLY A 463 -32.53 10.99 25.53
CA GLY A 463 -33.43 12.09 25.21
C GLY A 463 -33.55 13.19 26.29
N GLN A 464 -32.79 13.09 27.40
CA GLN A 464 -32.76 14.11 28.45
C GLN A 464 -31.45 14.89 28.43
N ILE A 465 -31.54 16.22 28.48
CA ILE A 465 -30.35 17.08 28.64
C ILE A 465 -29.82 16.91 30.06
N VAL A 466 -28.65 16.29 30.20
CA VAL A 466 -27.98 16.07 31.50
C VAL A 466 -26.87 17.09 31.76
N TYR A 467 -26.39 17.76 30.71
CA TYR A 467 -25.41 18.83 30.79
C TYR A 467 -25.63 19.83 29.66
N ASN A 468 -25.56 21.12 29.97
CA ASN A 468 -25.66 22.18 28.97
C ASN A 468 -24.92 23.44 29.44
N THR A 469 -23.98 23.91 28.61
CA THR A 469 -23.25 25.17 28.80
C THR A 469 -23.31 26.08 27.58
N PHE A 470 -24.19 25.78 26.61
CA PHE A 470 -24.50 26.71 25.52
C PHE A 470 -25.25 27.95 25.97
#